data_AF-A0A949S194-F1
#
_entry.id   AF-A0A949S194-F1
#
_cell.length_a   1.000
_cell.length_b   1.000
_cell.length_c   1.000
_cell.angle_alpha   90.00
_cell.angle_beta   90.00
_cell.angle_gamma   90.00
#
_symmetry.space_group_name_H-M   'P 1'
#
loop_
_entity.id
_entity.type
_entity.pdbx_description
1 polymer ?
#
loop_
_entity_poly.entity_id
_entity_poly.type
_entity_poly.pdbx_seq_one_letter_code
_entity_poly.pdbx_strand_id
1 'polypeptide(L)'
;MTFKDFIKQFDKDNSIVLLEGKRNVLESDKMKLILLGKLLASTTSKMLFRSGNAGGADYYFSNGVYAVDNSRLQVITPYTGHRQKSNLAYESISLDEIDIVADSEVVYQSKNNKKTEKLIDQYISGARDRFSIKAAYIIRDTIKAIGTDEIKPATFGIFYDDLDKPKEGGTGHTMKVCEQNNIPIIDQKIWFKWLTE
;
A
#
# COMPACT_ATOMS: atom_id res chain seq x y z
N MET A 1 -0.57 -19.51 4.67
CA MET A 1 0.37 -18.92 5.65
C MET A 1 -0.38 -18.70 6.94
N THR A 2 0.09 -19.28 8.05
CA THR A 2 -0.45 -18.99 9.39
C THR A 2 0.12 -17.67 9.91
N PHE A 3 -0.47 -17.09 10.97
CA PHE A 3 0.07 -15.86 11.54
C PHE A 3 1.48 -16.06 12.12
N LYS A 4 1.71 -17.22 12.74
CA LYS A 4 3.03 -17.61 13.27
C LYS A 4 4.09 -17.73 12.18
N ASP A 5 3.75 -18.32 11.04
CA ASP A 5 4.68 -18.42 9.90
C ASP A 5 5.03 -17.03 9.36
N PHE A 6 4.03 -16.15 9.26
CA PHE A 6 4.22 -14.77 8.84
C PHE A 6 5.21 -14.03 9.75
N ILE A 7 5.00 -14.04 11.08
CA ILE A 7 5.90 -13.39 12.04
C ILE A 7 7.32 -13.94 11.90
N LYS A 8 7.47 -15.27 11.90
CA LYS A 8 8.79 -15.93 11.81
C LYS A 8 9.54 -15.52 10.54
N GLN A 9 8.83 -15.33 9.44
CA GLN A 9 9.43 -15.03 8.15
C GLN A 9 9.72 -13.53 7.97
N PHE A 10 8.83 -12.65 8.42
CA PHE A 10 8.81 -11.23 8.06
C PHE A 10 8.98 -10.24 9.22
N ASP A 11 8.90 -10.63 10.49
CA ASP A 11 9.23 -9.68 11.59
C ASP A 11 10.75 -9.54 11.76
N LYS A 12 11.37 -8.84 10.81
CA LYS A 12 12.80 -8.61 10.71
C LYS A 12 13.09 -7.16 10.40
N ASP A 13 14.33 -6.75 10.67
CA ASP A 13 14.77 -5.38 10.43
C ASP A 13 14.65 -5.05 8.93
N ASN A 14 14.18 -3.85 8.62
CA ASN A 14 13.88 -3.36 7.27
C ASN A 14 12.70 -4.04 6.56
N SER A 15 11.92 -4.89 7.25
CA SER A 15 10.69 -5.43 6.66
C SER A 15 9.62 -4.36 6.54
N ILE A 16 9.09 -4.21 5.33
CA ILE A 16 7.97 -3.33 5.02
C ILE A 16 6.79 -4.17 4.57
N VAL A 17 5.64 -3.95 5.21
CA VAL A 17 4.39 -4.69 4.95
C VAL A 17 3.35 -3.70 4.42
N LEU A 18 2.85 -3.94 3.21
CA LEU A 18 1.75 -3.16 2.67
C LEU A 18 0.45 -3.51 3.38
N LEU A 19 -0.27 -2.49 3.84
CA LEU A 19 -1.64 -2.58 4.34
C LEU A 19 -2.54 -1.76 3.43
N GLU A 20 -3.18 -2.43 2.47
CA GLU A 20 -3.90 -1.77 1.39
C GLU A 20 -5.21 -2.45 1.07
N GLY A 21 -6.12 -1.74 0.41
CA GLY A 21 -7.29 -2.41 -0.15
C GLY A 21 -8.26 -1.50 -0.85
N LYS A 22 -9.45 -2.05 -1.10
CA LYS A 22 -10.54 -1.33 -1.75
C LYS A 22 -11.09 -0.21 -0.86
N ARG A 23 -11.59 0.84 -1.51
CA ARG A 23 -12.31 1.93 -0.83
C ARG A 23 -13.69 1.51 -0.33
N ASN A 24 -14.34 0.61 -1.08
CA ASN A 24 -15.63 0.03 -0.70
C ASN A 24 -15.36 -1.20 0.17
N VAL A 25 -15.59 -1.04 1.48
CA VAL A 25 -15.41 -2.08 2.48
C VAL A 25 -16.78 -2.47 3.01
N LEU A 26 -17.05 -3.77 3.12
CA LEU A 26 -18.28 -4.26 3.74
C LEU A 26 -18.34 -3.84 5.21
N GLU A 27 -19.50 -3.39 5.69
CA GLU A 27 -19.66 -2.96 7.09
C GLU A 27 -19.18 -4.02 8.10
N SER A 28 -19.48 -5.28 7.82
CA SER A 28 -19.07 -6.44 8.63
C SER A 28 -17.56 -6.69 8.68
N ASP A 29 -16.79 -6.10 7.76
CA ASP A 29 -15.34 -6.31 7.65
C ASP A 29 -14.53 -5.12 8.18
N LYS A 30 -15.14 -3.95 8.35
CA LYS A 30 -14.46 -2.74 8.86
C LYS A 30 -13.71 -3.00 10.16
N MET A 31 -14.38 -3.64 11.12
CA MET A 31 -13.75 -3.97 12.40
C MET A 31 -12.62 -5.00 12.25
N LYS A 32 -12.72 -5.94 11.30
CA LYS A 32 -11.66 -6.93 11.06
C LYS A 32 -10.37 -6.28 10.56
N LEU A 33 -10.49 -5.26 9.70
CA LEU A 33 -9.34 -4.48 9.21
C LEU A 33 -8.64 -3.74 10.35
N ILE A 34 -9.42 -3.10 11.24
CA ILE A 34 -8.88 -2.43 12.43
C ILE A 34 -8.18 -3.45 13.34
N LEU A 35 -8.82 -4.60 13.60
CA LEU A 35 -8.27 -5.66 14.44
C LEU A 35 -6.98 -6.24 13.84
N LEU A 36 -6.90 -6.39 12.52
CA LEU A 36 -5.66 -6.86 11.87
C LEU A 36 -4.53 -5.85 12.04
N GLY A 37 -4.77 -4.55 11.80
CA GLY A 37 -3.76 -3.51 12.03
C GLY A 37 -3.24 -3.53 13.47
N LYS A 38 -4.16 -3.66 14.43
CA LYS A 38 -3.83 -3.76 15.86
C LYS A 38 -3.01 -5.01 16.17
N LEU A 39 -3.45 -6.18 15.71
CA LEU A 39 -2.78 -7.47 15.90
C LEU A 39 -1.35 -7.45 15.38
N LEU A 40 -1.15 -6.94 14.17
CA LEU A 40 0.17 -6.83 13.55
C LEU A 40 1.08 -5.92 14.38
N ALA A 41 0.63 -4.70 14.69
CA ALA A 41 1.43 -3.74 15.44
C ALA A 41 1.73 -4.18 16.89
N SER A 42 0.82 -4.92 17.54
CA SER A 42 1.01 -5.37 18.93
C SER A 42 1.89 -6.62 19.05
N THR A 43 2.03 -7.40 17.97
CA THR A 43 2.70 -8.72 18.03
C THR A 43 4.07 -8.70 17.36
N THR A 44 4.27 -7.81 16.38
CA THR A 44 5.55 -7.66 15.68
C THR A 44 6.35 -6.50 16.28
N SER A 45 7.65 -6.44 16.03
CA SER A 45 8.53 -5.44 16.66
C SER A 45 9.48 -4.72 15.70
N LYS A 46 9.72 -5.27 14.50
CA LYS A 46 10.79 -4.81 13.59
C LYS A 46 10.32 -4.25 12.26
N MET A 47 9.08 -4.52 11.88
CA MET A 47 8.55 -4.12 10.58
C MET A 47 7.86 -2.74 10.60
N LEU A 48 7.86 -2.08 9.45
CA LEU A 48 7.04 -0.91 9.15
C LEU A 48 5.80 -1.33 8.33
N PHE A 49 4.70 -0.61 8.54
CA PHE A 49 3.46 -0.76 7.80
C PHE A 49 3.31 0.40 6.83
N ARG A 50 3.18 0.09 5.53
CA ARG A 50 3.06 1.11 4.49
C ARG A 50 1.67 1.09 3.87
N SER A 51 1.11 2.27 3.64
CA SER A 51 -0.20 2.43 3.00
C SER A 51 -0.25 3.62 2.05
N GLY A 52 -1.40 3.78 1.38
CA GLY A 52 -1.65 4.82 0.41
C GLY A 52 -2.43 6.04 0.93
N ASN A 53 -2.75 6.08 2.23
CA ASN A 53 -3.65 7.06 2.84
C ASN A 53 -5.04 7.16 2.16
N ALA A 54 -5.49 6.08 1.49
CA ALA A 54 -6.80 6.05 0.86
C ALA A 54 -7.93 5.87 1.90
N GLY A 55 -9.18 6.08 1.47
CA GLY A 55 -10.34 5.74 2.30
C GLY A 55 -10.58 4.23 2.28
N GLY A 56 -11.56 3.76 3.06
CA GLY A 56 -11.87 2.33 3.09
C GLY A 56 -10.77 1.53 3.78
N ALA A 57 -10.27 0.48 3.13
CA ALA A 57 -9.38 -0.48 3.76
C ALA A 57 -8.10 0.12 4.34
N ASP A 58 -7.38 0.94 3.57
CA ASP A 58 -6.18 1.66 4.02
C ASP A 58 -6.43 2.41 5.34
N TYR A 59 -7.55 3.13 5.42
CA TYR A 59 -7.94 3.88 6.62
C TYR A 59 -8.18 2.95 7.81
N TYR A 60 -8.95 1.88 7.63
CA TYR A 60 -9.26 0.97 8.74
C TYR A 60 -8.04 0.20 9.25
N PHE A 61 -7.16 -0.27 8.35
CA PHE A 61 -5.88 -0.84 8.76
C PHE A 61 -5.03 0.17 9.54
N SER A 62 -4.91 1.40 9.02
CA SER A 62 -4.12 2.48 9.64
C SER A 62 -4.63 2.83 11.04
N ASN A 63 -5.95 2.81 11.28
CA ASN A 63 -6.51 3.01 12.62
C ASN A 63 -6.03 1.94 13.62
N GLY A 64 -5.95 0.68 13.18
CA GLY A 64 -5.45 -0.42 14.01
C GLY A 64 -3.99 -0.23 14.40
N VAL A 65 -3.14 0.11 13.43
CA VAL A 65 -1.70 0.37 13.67
C VAL A 65 -1.52 1.60 14.56
N TYR A 66 -2.19 2.71 14.22
CA TYR A 66 -2.12 3.98 14.97
C TYR A 66 -2.50 3.81 16.45
N ALA A 67 -3.49 2.96 16.74
CA ALA A 67 -3.94 2.71 18.11
C ALA A 67 -2.91 1.96 18.97
N VAL A 68 -1.86 1.38 18.37
CA VAL A 68 -0.77 0.69 19.07
C VAL A 68 0.51 1.49 19.00
N ASP A 69 0.96 1.82 17.79
CA ASP A 69 2.21 2.54 17.54
C ASP A 69 2.18 3.20 16.15
N ASN A 70 1.94 4.52 16.13
CA ASN A 70 1.90 5.28 14.89
C ASN A 70 3.28 5.44 14.23
N SER A 71 4.38 5.31 14.98
CA SER A 71 5.75 5.46 14.46
C SER A 71 6.10 4.39 13.44
N ARG A 72 5.35 3.28 13.47
CA ARG A 72 5.48 2.15 12.54
C ARG A 72 4.60 2.29 11.30
N LEU A 73 3.85 3.38 11.16
CA LEU A 73 2.99 3.63 10.00
C LEU A 73 3.62 4.68 9.08
N GLN A 74 3.85 4.29 7.84
CA GLN A 74 4.35 5.14 6.75
C GLN A 74 3.30 5.24 5.64
N VAL A 75 3.11 6.41 5.06
CA VAL A 75 2.29 6.56 3.85
C VAL A 75 3.09 7.16 2.71
N ILE A 76 2.82 6.68 1.49
CA ILE A 76 3.26 7.35 0.26
C ILE A 76 2.03 7.94 -0.39
N THR A 77 2.08 9.25 -0.65
CA THR A 77 0.93 10.05 -1.10
C THR A 77 1.15 10.57 -2.52
N PRO A 78 0.08 10.73 -3.31
CA PRO A 78 0.20 11.18 -4.70
C PRO A 78 0.65 12.64 -4.86
N TYR A 79 0.54 13.45 -3.81
CA TYR A 79 0.95 14.86 -3.73
C TYR A 79 0.89 15.35 -2.28
N THR A 80 1.52 16.49 -2.02
CA THR A 80 1.66 17.11 -0.71
C THR A 80 0.29 17.53 -0.15
N GLY A 81 0.02 17.20 1.12
CA GLY A 81 -1.25 17.51 1.77
C GLY A 81 -2.42 16.60 1.40
N HIS A 82 -2.18 15.52 0.63
CA HIS A 82 -3.21 14.53 0.29
C HIS A 82 -3.86 13.95 1.56
N ARG A 83 -5.16 14.25 1.72
CA ARG A 83 -6.01 13.76 2.81
C ARG A 83 -5.35 13.93 4.20
N GLN A 84 -4.67 15.06 4.40
CA GLN A 84 -3.92 15.37 5.62
C GLN A 84 -4.74 15.22 6.90
N LYS A 85 -6.02 15.63 6.87
CA LYS A 85 -6.93 15.52 8.03
C LYS A 85 -7.19 14.07 8.50
N SER A 86 -7.02 13.09 7.61
CA SER A 86 -7.22 11.67 7.91
C SER A 86 -5.90 10.88 7.89
N ASN A 87 -4.76 11.57 7.80
CA ASN A 87 -3.46 10.92 7.82
C ASN A 87 -3.10 10.54 9.25
N LEU A 88 -2.93 9.25 9.50
CA LEU A 88 -2.57 8.68 10.79
C LEU A 88 -1.09 8.27 10.86
N ALA A 89 -0.36 8.37 9.75
CA ALA A 89 1.02 7.94 9.67
C ALA A 89 1.97 8.91 10.38
N TYR A 90 3.01 8.37 10.98
CA TYR A 90 4.11 9.17 11.52
C TYR A 90 4.99 9.75 10.41
N GLU A 91 5.22 8.95 9.36
CA GLU A 91 6.00 9.37 8.19
C GLU A 91 5.10 9.41 6.95
N SER A 92 5.22 10.51 6.19
CA SER A 92 4.48 10.73 4.95
C SER A 92 5.42 11.21 3.87
N ILE A 93 5.55 10.44 2.80
CA ILE A 93 6.38 10.76 1.64
C ILE A 93 5.46 11.18 0.49
N SER A 94 5.71 12.34 -0.11
CA SER A 94 4.95 12.83 -1.25
C SER A 94 5.64 12.47 -2.56
N LEU A 95 4.87 12.16 -3.61
CA LEU A 95 5.44 12.09 -4.96
C LEU A 95 6.06 13.40 -5.43
N ASP A 96 5.66 14.54 -4.86
CA ASP A 96 6.27 15.84 -5.16
C ASP A 96 7.75 15.92 -4.71
N GLU A 97 8.17 15.03 -3.80
CA GLU A 97 9.51 14.97 -3.21
C GLU A 97 10.41 13.94 -3.90
N ILE A 98 9.87 13.17 -4.85
CA ILE A 98 10.58 12.06 -5.51
C ILE A 98 10.88 12.43 -6.96
N ASP A 99 12.13 12.27 -7.39
CA ASP A 99 12.49 12.33 -8.80
C ASP A 99 12.08 11.03 -9.51
N ILE A 100 10.81 10.95 -9.89
CA ILE A 100 10.23 9.80 -10.58
C ILE A 100 10.89 9.57 -11.96
N VAL A 101 11.42 10.62 -12.59
CA VAL A 101 12.00 10.52 -13.94
C VAL A 101 13.34 9.78 -13.89
N ALA A 102 14.06 9.88 -12.78
CA ALA A 102 15.30 9.14 -12.56
C ALA A 102 15.07 7.63 -12.37
N ASP A 103 13.88 7.20 -11.93
CA ASP A 103 13.57 5.79 -11.65
C ASP A 103 12.88 5.10 -12.84
N SER A 104 13.69 4.55 -13.74
CA SER A 104 13.19 3.90 -14.96
C SER A 104 12.29 2.69 -14.69
N GLU A 105 12.52 1.97 -13.59
CA GLU A 105 11.76 0.75 -13.27
C GLU A 105 10.36 1.12 -12.74
N VAL A 106 10.27 2.13 -11.86
CA VAL A 106 8.98 2.68 -11.42
C VAL A 106 8.15 3.16 -12.60
N VAL A 107 8.76 3.89 -13.54
CA VAL A 107 8.07 4.36 -14.75
C VAL A 107 7.58 3.19 -15.60
N TYR A 108 8.46 2.21 -15.85
CA TYR A 108 8.14 1.03 -16.65
C TYR A 108 6.98 0.23 -16.06
N GLN A 109 7.06 -0.15 -14.78
CA GLN A 109 6.03 -0.96 -14.15
C GLN A 109 4.70 -0.21 -13.96
N SER A 110 4.75 1.11 -13.74
CA SER A 110 3.54 1.93 -13.69
C SER A 110 2.75 1.87 -15.00
N LYS A 111 3.44 1.74 -16.14
CA LYS A 111 2.84 1.67 -17.48
C LYS A 111 2.22 0.32 -17.84
N ASN A 112 2.37 -0.71 -17.01
CA ASN A 112 1.83 -2.05 -17.28
C ASN A 112 0.30 -2.06 -17.51
N ASN A 113 -0.41 -1.05 -17.00
CA ASN A 113 -1.80 -0.84 -17.34
C ASN A 113 -1.94 0.02 -18.62
N LYS A 114 -2.23 -0.62 -19.75
CA LYS A 114 -2.45 0.03 -21.06
C LYS A 114 -3.47 1.17 -21.05
N LYS A 115 -4.42 1.19 -20.10
CA LYS A 115 -5.41 2.28 -19.98
C LYS A 115 -4.83 3.56 -19.38
N THR A 116 -3.70 3.48 -18.69
CA THR A 116 -3.07 4.60 -17.98
C THR A 116 -1.66 4.93 -18.46
N GLU A 117 -1.07 4.12 -19.34
CA GLU A 117 0.24 4.33 -19.96
C GLU A 117 0.45 5.77 -20.46
N LYS A 118 -0.44 6.27 -21.33
CA LYS A 118 -0.36 7.63 -21.87
C LYS A 118 -0.42 8.73 -20.80
N LEU A 119 -1.14 8.48 -19.70
CA LEU A 119 -1.24 9.43 -18.60
C LEU A 119 0.07 9.52 -17.82
N ILE A 120 0.80 8.41 -17.72
CA ILE A 120 2.10 8.35 -17.07
C ILE A 120 3.13 9.10 -17.92
N ASP A 121 3.11 8.92 -19.25
CA ASP A 121 3.98 9.69 -20.15
C ASP A 121 3.77 11.20 -20.00
N GLN A 122 2.50 11.63 -19.95
CA GLN A 122 2.15 13.04 -19.74
C GLN A 122 2.61 13.56 -18.37
N TYR A 123 2.44 12.75 -17.32
CA TYR A 123 2.88 13.12 -15.98
C TYR A 123 4.40 13.33 -15.92
N ILE A 124 5.16 12.42 -16.54
CA ILE A 124 6.63 12.46 -16.59
C ILE A 124 7.13 13.63 -17.44
N SER A 125 6.42 14.00 -18.52
CA SER A 125 6.77 15.16 -19.34
C SER A 125 6.42 16.52 -18.70
N GLY A 126 5.92 16.52 -17.46
CA GLY A 126 5.67 17.73 -16.68
C GLY A 126 4.22 18.23 -16.73
N ALA A 127 3.28 17.47 -17.31
CA ALA A 127 1.87 17.85 -17.28
C ALA A 127 1.29 17.70 -15.87
N ARG A 128 0.70 18.79 -15.34
CA ARG A 128 0.08 18.86 -14.00
C ARG A 128 -1.42 19.18 -14.06
N ASP A 129 -2.14 18.58 -15.02
CA ASP A 129 -3.60 18.76 -15.18
C ASP A 129 -4.43 17.76 -14.35
N ARG A 130 -5.77 17.78 -14.45
CA ARG A 130 -6.63 16.81 -13.72
C ARG A 130 -6.37 15.35 -14.10
N PHE A 131 -5.82 15.08 -15.29
CA PHE A 131 -5.48 13.73 -15.74
C PHE A 131 -4.17 13.25 -15.10
N SER A 132 -3.26 14.17 -14.77
CA SER A 132 -2.02 13.91 -14.01
C SER A 132 -2.28 13.29 -12.62
N ILE A 133 -3.42 13.58 -11.99
CA ILE A 133 -3.77 13.04 -10.67
C ILE A 133 -3.92 11.51 -10.73
N LYS A 134 -4.53 10.96 -11.79
CA LYS A 134 -4.69 9.51 -11.93
C LYS A 134 -3.34 8.82 -12.15
N ALA A 135 -2.43 9.44 -12.91
CA ALA A 135 -1.07 8.94 -13.08
C ALA A 135 -0.32 8.93 -11.74
N ALA A 136 -0.43 10.01 -10.95
CA ALA A 136 0.17 10.08 -9.62
C ALA A 136 -0.27 8.94 -8.70
N TYR A 137 -1.56 8.57 -8.70
CA TYR A 137 -2.02 7.41 -7.92
C TYR A 137 -1.36 6.09 -8.34
N ILE A 138 -1.24 5.85 -9.64
CA ILE A 138 -0.64 4.62 -10.20
C ILE A 138 0.87 4.58 -9.91
N ILE A 139 1.59 5.67 -10.13
CA ILE A 139 3.02 5.78 -9.83
C ILE A 139 3.26 5.54 -8.33
N ARG A 140 2.46 6.19 -7.48
CA ARG A 140 2.48 5.99 -6.02
C ARG A 140 2.24 4.53 -5.65
N ASP A 141 1.28 3.85 -6.30
CA ASP A 141 1.01 2.43 -6.05
C ASP A 141 2.19 1.53 -6.43
N THR A 142 2.91 1.86 -7.51
CA THR A 142 4.15 1.18 -7.89
C THR A 142 5.27 1.41 -6.88
N ILE A 143 5.55 2.67 -6.51
CA ILE A 143 6.62 3.03 -5.56
C ILE A 143 6.41 2.39 -4.18
N LYS A 144 5.16 2.30 -3.70
CA LYS A 144 4.90 1.61 -2.41
C LYS A 144 5.41 0.17 -2.42
N ALA A 145 5.21 -0.53 -3.54
CA ALA A 145 5.58 -1.93 -3.69
C ALA A 145 7.08 -2.10 -3.96
N ILE A 146 7.63 -1.45 -4.98
CA ILE A 146 9.01 -1.71 -5.42
C ILE A 146 10.04 -0.72 -4.89
N GLY A 147 9.60 0.35 -4.24
CA GLY A 147 10.49 1.38 -3.73
C GLY A 147 11.06 2.30 -4.82
N THR A 148 12.11 3.01 -4.43
CA THR A 148 13.06 3.77 -5.24
C THR A 148 14.45 3.61 -4.62
N ASP A 149 15.47 4.31 -5.11
CA ASP A 149 16.79 4.33 -4.46
C ASP A 149 16.75 4.83 -3.00
N GLU A 150 15.84 5.75 -2.69
CA GLU A 150 15.68 6.34 -1.35
C GLU A 150 14.59 5.64 -0.52
N ILE A 151 13.67 4.94 -1.18
CA ILE A 151 12.51 4.29 -0.54
C ILE A 151 12.66 2.78 -0.65
N LYS A 152 12.86 2.09 0.47
CA LYS A 152 12.98 0.63 0.46
C LYS A 152 11.71 -0.06 -0.10
N PRO A 153 11.85 -1.16 -0.86
CA PRO A 153 10.73 -1.95 -1.36
C PRO A 153 9.92 -2.61 -0.25
N ALA A 154 8.67 -2.95 -0.55
CA ALA A 154 7.88 -3.81 0.30
C ALA A 154 8.42 -5.25 0.29
N THR A 155 8.34 -5.90 1.44
CA THR A 155 8.72 -7.31 1.63
C THR A 155 7.52 -8.25 1.65
N PHE A 156 6.32 -7.71 1.88
CA PHE A 156 5.07 -8.45 1.93
C PHE A 156 3.87 -7.53 1.68
N GLY A 157 2.77 -8.05 1.15
CA GLY A 157 1.52 -7.30 1.00
C GLY A 157 0.31 -8.00 1.61
N ILE A 158 -0.48 -7.25 2.39
CA ILE A 158 -1.75 -7.69 2.96
C ILE A 158 -2.85 -6.82 2.35
N PHE A 159 -3.76 -7.46 1.63
CA PHE A 159 -4.80 -6.76 0.87
C PHE A 159 -6.21 -7.07 1.36
N TYR A 160 -7.08 -6.07 1.32
CA TYR A 160 -8.53 -6.25 1.29
C TYR A 160 -9.04 -6.01 -0.13
N ASP A 161 -9.55 -7.07 -0.76
CA ASP A 161 -9.97 -7.05 -2.17
C ASP A 161 -11.46 -7.36 -2.34
N ASP A 162 -11.97 -7.19 -3.56
CA ASP A 162 -13.27 -7.75 -3.94
C ASP A 162 -13.04 -9.21 -4.37
N LEU A 163 -13.57 -10.18 -3.61
CA LEU A 163 -13.32 -11.60 -3.92
C LEU A 163 -14.10 -12.10 -5.14
N ASP A 164 -15.15 -11.39 -5.55
CA ASP A 164 -15.92 -11.70 -6.75
C ASP A 164 -15.25 -11.10 -7.99
N LYS A 165 -14.59 -9.93 -7.82
CA LYS A 165 -13.83 -9.23 -8.87
C LYS A 165 -12.41 -8.87 -8.40
N PRO A 166 -11.56 -9.88 -8.17
CA PRO A 166 -10.25 -9.66 -7.58
C PRO A 166 -9.30 -8.94 -8.54
N LYS A 167 -8.34 -8.22 -7.98
CA LYS A 167 -7.23 -7.57 -8.69
C LYS A 167 -7.66 -6.56 -9.76
N GLU A 168 -8.79 -5.89 -9.53
CA GLU A 168 -9.24 -4.75 -10.34
C GLU A 168 -8.92 -3.39 -9.68
N GLY A 169 -8.88 -2.33 -10.50
CA GLY A 169 -8.64 -0.96 -10.02
C GLY A 169 -7.24 -0.73 -9.45
N GLY A 170 -7.09 0.28 -8.58
CA GLY A 170 -5.80 0.66 -7.97
C GLY A 170 -5.22 -0.44 -7.09
N THR A 171 -6.02 -1.04 -6.20
CA THR A 171 -5.61 -2.19 -5.38
C THR A 171 -5.09 -3.34 -6.25
N GLY A 172 -5.79 -3.64 -7.34
CA GLY A 172 -5.36 -4.66 -8.29
C GLY A 172 -4.09 -4.33 -9.05
N HIS A 173 -3.80 -3.04 -9.29
CA HIS A 173 -2.52 -2.60 -9.82
C HIS A 173 -1.40 -2.93 -8.82
N THR A 174 -1.51 -2.50 -7.56
CA THR A 174 -0.50 -2.79 -6.53
C THR A 174 -0.26 -4.30 -6.37
N MET A 175 -1.32 -5.11 -6.35
CA MET A 175 -1.18 -6.58 -6.25
C MET A 175 -0.41 -7.17 -7.43
N LYS A 176 -0.67 -6.71 -8.66
CA LYS A 176 0.06 -7.18 -9.86
C LYS A 176 1.53 -6.76 -9.81
N VAL A 177 1.81 -5.53 -9.38
CA VAL A 177 3.19 -5.06 -9.18
C VAL A 177 3.90 -5.94 -8.16
N CYS A 178 3.25 -6.28 -7.03
CA CYS A 178 3.83 -7.19 -6.05
C CYS A 178 4.17 -8.56 -6.66
N GLU A 179 3.23 -9.15 -7.41
CA GLU A 179 3.41 -10.45 -8.06
C GLU A 179 4.56 -10.44 -9.09
N GLN A 180 4.65 -9.37 -9.89
CA GLN A 180 5.72 -9.20 -10.88
C GLN A 180 7.12 -9.10 -10.26
N ASN A 181 7.20 -8.61 -9.01
CA ASN A 181 8.46 -8.43 -8.28
C ASN A 181 8.70 -9.49 -7.22
N ASN A 182 7.95 -10.60 -7.26
CA ASN A 182 8.05 -11.69 -6.28
C ASN A 182 7.84 -11.24 -4.82
N ILE A 183 7.07 -10.17 -4.61
CA ILE A 183 6.64 -9.73 -3.28
C ILE A 183 5.42 -10.59 -2.89
N PRO A 184 5.53 -11.46 -1.88
CA PRO A 184 4.43 -12.31 -1.47
C PRO A 184 3.25 -11.49 -0.95
N ILE A 185 2.03 -11.88 -1.36
CA ILE A 185 0.80 -11.22 -0.95
C ILE A 185 -0.23 -12.20 -0.41
N ILE A 186 -1.12 -11.70 0.45
CA ILE A 186 -2.31 -12.41 0.94
C ILE A 186 -3.54 -11.52 0.91
N ASP A 187 -4.72 -12.14 0.87
CA ASP A 187 -6.02 -11.48 0.96
C ASP A 187 -6.83 -11.98 2.18
N GLN A 188 -8.06 -11.48 2.32
CA GLN A 188 -8.92 -11.83 3.46
C GLN A 188 -9.26 -13.32 3.58
N LYS A 189 -9.07 -14.16 2.54
CA LYS A 189 -9.23 -15.62 2.66
C LYS A 189 -8.19 -16.25 3.59
N ILE A 190 -7.06 -15.56 3.78
CA ILE A 190 -5.98 -15.99 4.66
C ILE A 190 -6.04 -15.20 5.96
N TRP A 191 -5.91 -13.87 5.92
CA TRP A 191 -5.69 -13.10 7.14
C TRP A 191 -6.93 -12.98 8.04
N PHE A 192 -8.15 -13.25 7.56
CA PHE A 192 -9.31 -13.39 8.46
C PHE A 192 -9.12 -14.49 9.50
N LYS A 193 -8.41 -15.58 9.14
CA LYS A 193 -8.15 -16.70 10.03
C LYS A 193 -7.23 -16.31 11.18
N TRP A 194 -6.31 -15.36 10.94
CA TRP A 194 -5.38 -14.86 11.97
C TRP A 194 -6.10 -14.13 13.11
N LEU A 195 -7.33 -13.64 12.89
CA LEU A 195 -8.13 -12.94 13.90
C LEU A 195 -8.91 -13.89 14.81
N THR A 196 -8.86 -15.19 14.52
CA THR A 196 -9.55 -16.25 15.28
C THR A 196 -8.58 -17.29 15.87
N GLU A 197 -7.29 -17.15 15.57
CA GLU A 197 -6.21 -17.99 16.10
C GLU A 197 -5.88 -17.67 17.56
#